data_AF-A0A5J4TML5-F1
#
_entry.id   AF-A0A5J4TML5-F1
#
_cell.length_a   1.000
_cell.length_b   1.000
_cell.length_c   1.000
_cell.angle_alpha   90.00
_cell.angle_beta   90.00
_cell.angle_gamma   90.00
#
_symmetry.space_group_name_H-M   'P 1'
#
loop_
_entity.id
_entity.type
_entity.pdbx_description
1 polymer ?
#
loop_
_entity_poly.entity_id
_entity_poly.type
_entity_poly.pdbx_seq_one_letter_code
_entity_poly.pdbx_strand_id
1 'polypeptide(L)'
;MSKMEKDKPTQKTKQEEDDEWEYEDEEEEEEEEEEDYDDVNEDTGLFAAIKESQPFTFVKRTELQKDIDKKINEISTTYCLSTDEATLLLIQYKWKTDKFVSAYLDSPDACLMTVGINKSIKQHKKKKHHHHSDQSPESEQMCPICFCPIEPDEEAVLPCGHKFGLDCVQLHINTLFMNGSASITIGCPEKGCNGKIFPSMIRQVLASYIPAESGGNERSLIGLRAVEQYNVFIQDNYIESQRSKLCFCPNPRCAYVAKCEDLLRHDVRCICGQSYWALLSVCLNPQKVLGLRFGHFFPLVHHFARRWNMRIPRAVET
;
A
#
# COMPACT_ATOMS: atom_id res chain seq x y z
N MET A 1 -79.29 -34.61 -12.29
CA MET A 1 -79.51 -33.25 -12.83
C MET A 1 -78.47 -33.02 -13.91
N SER A 2 -78.94 -32.90 -15.16
CA SER A 2 -78.36 -32.42 -16.44
C SER A 2 -76.84 -32.44 -16.66
N LYS A 3 -76.24 -32.83 -17.81
CA LYS A 3 -76.60 -33.40 -19.13
C LYS A 3 -75.21 -33.70 -19.82
N MET A 4 -75.04 -34.78 -20.59
CA MET A 4 -74.80 -34.80 -22.08
C MET A 4 -73.76 -33.76 -22.59
N GLU A 5 -72.83 -33.99 -23.53
CA GLU A 5 -72.53 -35.04 -24.52
C GLU A 5 -71.18 -34.70 -25.18
N LYS A 6 -70.78 -35.50 -26.17
CA LYS A 6 -69.49 -35.62 -26.88
C LYS A 6 -69.06 -34.46 -27.81
N ASP A 7 -67.79 -34.59 -28.22
CA ASP A 7 -67.19 -34.33 -29.55
C ASP A 7 -66.60 -32.95 -29.96
N LYS A 8 -65.45 -33.07 -30.66
CA LYS A 8 -64.55 -32.18 -31.47
C LYS A 8 -65.34 -31.23 -32.45
N PRO A 9 -64.80 -30.26 -33.26
CA PRO A 9 -63.40 -30.00 -33.70
C PRO A 9 -63.01 -28.53 -34.15
N THR A 10 -61.77 -28.38 -34.70
CA THR A 10 -61.20 -27.42 -35.73
C THR A 10 -61.63 -25.95 -35.89
N GLN A 11 -60.66 -25.06 -36.16
CA GLN A 11 -60.45 -24.30 -37.43
C GLN A 11 -59.25 -23.33 -37.34
N LYS A 12 -58.23 -23.45 -38.24
CA LYS A 12 -57.92 -22.64 -39.47
C LYS A 12 -57.36 -21.23 -39.14
N THR A 13 -56.36 -20.62 -39.79
CA THR A 13 -55.57 -20.77 -41.06
C THR A 13 -54.57 -19.58 -41.03
N LYS A 14 -53.36 -19.60 -41.58
CA LYS A 14 -53.02 -19.42 -43.01
C LYS A 14 -51.49 -19.53 -43.20
N GLN A 15 -51.10 -20.20 -44.29
CA GLN A 15 -49.79 -20.25 -44.97
C GLN A 15 -49.56 -18.97 -45.81
N GLU A 16 -48.37 -18.35 -45.84
CA GLU A 16 -47.11 -18.59 -46.62
C GLU A 16 -47.04 -17.80 -47.94
N GLU A 17 -45.79 -17.62 -48.40
CA GLU A 17 -45.23 -16.97 -49.61
C GLU A 17 -44.77 -15.51 -49.44
N ASP A 18 -43.62 -15.07 -49.92
CA ASP A 18 -42.29 -15.63 -50.25
C ASP A 18 -41.41 -14.39 -50.62
N ASP A 19 -40.12 -14.61 -50.90
CA ASP A 19 -39.16 -13.70 -51.55
C ASP A 19 -38.50 -12.61 -50.66
N GLU A 20 -37.20 -12.33 -50.70
CA GLU A 20 -36.01 -12.83 -51.40
C GLU A 20 -34.95 -11.78 -50.99
N TRP A 21 -33.88 -12.11 -50.26
CA TRP A 21 -32.63 -11.32 -50.30
C TRP A 21 -31.45 -12.25 -49.96
N GLU A 22 -30.59 -12.44 -50.96
CA GLU A 22 -29.26 -13.01 -50.88
C GLU A 22 -28.43 -12.26 -49.84
N TYR A 23 -27.79 -12.98 -48.93
CA TYR A 23 -26.69 -12.46 -48.13
C TYR A 23 -25.43 -13.17 -48.61
N GLU A 24 -24.56 -12.37 -49.23
CA GLU A 24 -23.23 -12.76 -49.67
C GLU A 24 -22.39 -13.18 -48.46
N ASP A 25 -21.72 -14.33 -48.56
CA ASP A 25 -20.66 -14.78 -47.66
C ASP A 25 -19.47 -13.82 -47.77
N GLU A 26 -19.28 -12.96 -46.76
CA GLU A 26 -17.98 -12.35 -46.46
C GLU A 26 -17.44 -13.04 -45.20
N GLU A 27 -16.60 -14.07 -45.40
CA GLU A 27 -15.69 -14.56 -44.36
C GLU A 27 -14.66 -13.45 -44.06
N GLU A 28 -15.00 -12.55 -43.13
CA GLU A 28 -14.00 -11.70 -42.48
C GLU A 28 -13.13 -12.60 -41.57
N GLU A 29 -11.95 -12.99 -42.06
CA GLU A 29 -10.85 -13.40 -41.20
C GLU A 29 -10.50 -12.20 -40.29
N GLU A 30 -11.08 -12.14 -39.09
CA GLU A 30 -10.58 -11.30 -38.02
C GLU A 30 -9.18 -11.82 -37.65
N GLU A 31 -8.15 -11.23 -38.27
CA GLU A 31 -6.80 -11.27 -37.73
C GLU A 31 -6.85 -10.65 -36.33
N GLU A 32 -6.78 -11.50 -35.31
CA GLU A 32 -6.51 -11.09 -33.93
C GLU A 32 -5.15 -10.38 -33.92
N GLU A 33 -5.15 -9.06 -34.14
CA GLU A 33 -4.04 -8.20 -33.75
C GLU A 33 -3.95 -8.29 -32.23
N GLU A 34 -3.10 -9.21 -31.74
CA GLU A 34 -2.50 -9.08 -30.42
C GLU A 34 -1.81 -7.70 -30.40
N GLU A 35 -2.51 -6.70 -29.87
CA GLU A 35 -1.89 -5.47 -29.39
C GLU A 35 -0.96 -5.87 -28.22
N ASP A 36 0.21 -6.38 -28.58
CA ASP A 36 1.41 -6.32 -27.78
C ASP A 36 1.54 -4.85 -27.40
N TYR A 37 1.34 -4.55 -26.12
CA TYR A 37 1.63 -3.23 -25.58
C TYR A 37 3.14 -3.05 -25.65
N ASP A 38 3.59 -2.69 -26.84
CA ASP A 38 4.96 -2.39 -27.17
C ASP A 38 5.47 -1.40 -26.14
N ASP A 39 6.47 -1.90 -25.44
CA ASP A 39 7.52 -1.19 -24.73
C ASP A 39 7.61 0.25 -25.20
N VAL A 40 7.19 1.18 -24.33
CA VAL A 40 7.35 2.61 -24.55
C VAL A 40 8.83 2.93 -24.66
N ASN A 41 9.29 2.88 -25.91
CA ASN A 41 10.45 3.52 -26.51
C ASN A 41 11.58 3.78 -25.52
N GLU A 42 12.50 2.82 -25.44
CA GLU A 42 13.82 2.99 -24.87
C GLU A 42 14.60 4.04 -25.69
N ASP A 43 14.29 5.32 -25.45
CA ASP A 43 15.07 6.47 -25.92
C ASP A 43 16.41 6.48 -25.19
N THR A 44 17.28 5.58 -25.64
CA THR A 44 18.67 5.45 -25.26
C THR A 44 19.46 6.74 -25.52
N GLY A 45 18.98 7.62 -26.41
CA GLY A 45 19.58 8.91 -26.73
C GLY A 45 19.30 10.00 -25.69
N LEU A 46 18.04 10.20 -25.31
CA LEU A 46 17.66 11.17 -24.26
C LEU A 46 18.10 10.70 -22.87
N PHE A 47 18.07 9.39 -22.63
CA PHE A 47 18.59 8.79 -21.40
C PHE A 47 20.09 9.06 -21.22
N ALA A 48 20.89 8.92 -22.28
CA ALA A 48 22.31 9.24 -22.27
C ALA A 48 22.57 10.75 -22.12
N ALA A 49 21.83 11.60 -22.84
CA ALA A 49 22.02 13.04 -22.82
C ALA A 49 21.65 13.71 -21.48
N ILE A 50 20.62 13.20 -20.77
CA ILE A 50 20.28 13.68 -19.42
C ILE A 50 21.31 13.20 -18.40
N LYS A 51 21.82 11.97 -18.54
CA LYS A 51 22.84 11.39 -17.67
C LYS A 51 24.19 12.13 -17.76
N GLU A 52 24.53 12.67 -18.93
CA GLU A 52 25.79 13.41 -19.15
C GLU A 52 25.74 14.89 -18.75
N SER A 53 24.55 15.47 -18.54
CA SER A 53 24.39 16.92 -18.31
C SER A 53 23.97 17.31 -16.88
N GLN A 54 23.65 16.34 -16.02
CA GLN A 54 23.19 16.62 -14.65
C GLN A 54 23.99 15.83 -13.60
N PRO A 55 24.23 16.40 -12.39
CA PRO A 55 24.97 15.75 -11.31
C PRO A 55 24.17 14.64 -10.59
N PHE A 56 23.05 14.20 -11.16
CA PHE A 56 22.11 13.30 -10.51
C PHE A 56 22.11 11.95 -11.20
N THR A 57 22.17 10.88 -10.41
CA THR A 57 21.86 9.53 -10.89
C THR A 57 20.43 9.18 -10.52
N PHE A 58 19.81 8.26 -11.26
CA PHE A 58 18.44 7.84 -11.00
C PHE A 58 18.40 6.35 -10.68
N VAL A 59 17.50 5.97 -9.79
CA VAL A 59 17.26 4.59 -9.38
C VAL A 59 15.77 4.29 -9.53
N LYS A 60 15.45 3.11 -10.04
CA LYS A 60 14.05 2.65 -10.12
C LYS A 60 13.55 2.24 -8.74
N ARG A 61 12.27 2.42 -8.46
CA ARG A 61 11.63 1.94 -7.21
C ARG A 61 11.80 0.42 -7.00
N THR A 62 11.84 -0.37 -8.07
CA THR A 62 12.11 -1.81 -8.00
C THR A 62 13.53 -2.12 -7.51
N GLU A 63 14.52 -1.30 -7.86
CA GLU A 63 15.88 -1.44 -7.35
C GLU A 63 15.97 -0.97 -5.89
N LEU A 64 15.28 0.11 -5.53
CA LEU A 64 15.16 0.54 -4.13
C LEU A 64 14.50 -0.52 -3.25
N GLN A 65 13.53 -1.27 -3.77
CA GLN A 65 12.91 -2.38 -3.04
C GLN A 65 13.95 -3.44 -2.68
N LYS A 66 14.87 -3.79 -3.61
CA LYS A 66 15.96 -4.73 -3.32
C LYS A 66 16.88 -4.23 -2.21
N ASP A 67 17.18 -2.94 -2.17
CA ASP A 67 17.98 -2.32 -1.10
C ASP A 67 17.25 -2.36 0.25
N ILE A 68 15.94 -2.10 0.24
CA ILE A 68 15.07 -2.20 1.43
C ILE A 68 15.03 -3.64 1.95
N ASP A 69 14.76 -4.60 1.08
CA ASP A 69 14.68 -6.02 1.43
C ASP A 69 16.02 -6.54 1.96
N LYS A 70 17.13 -6.13 1.33
CA LYS A 70 18.47 -6.44 1.82
C LYS A 70 18.69 -5.93 3.24
N LYS A 71 18.34 -4.68 3.53
CA LYS A 71 18.45 -4.11 4.89
C LYS A 71 17.57 -4.84 5.90
N ILE A 72 16.33 -5.16 5.53
CA ILE A 72 15.42 -5.93 6.40
C ILE A 72 16.02 -7.30 6.70
N ASN A 73 16.54 -8.00 5.69
CA ASN A 73 17.15 -9.32 5.83
C ASN A 73 18.44 -9.29 6.66
N GLU A 74 19.30 -8.29 6.47
CA GLU A 74 20.50 -8.10 7.29
C GLU A 74 20.14 -7.95 8.78
N ILE A 75 19.16 -7.12 9.11
CA ILE A 75 18.71 -6.95 10.51
C ILE A 75 18.01 -8.21 11.02
N SER A 76 17.14 -8.82 10.23
CA SER A 76 16.40 -10.03 10.60
C SER A 76 17.35 -11.18 10.93
N THR A 77 18.36 -11.42 10.10
CA THR A 77 19.34 -12.50 10.27
C THR A 77 20.32 -12.21 11.42
N THR A 78 20.85 -10.99 11.52
CA THR A 78 21.85 -10.64 12.54
C THR A 78 21.27 -10.65 13.95
N TYR A 79 20.02 -10.20 14.13
CA TYR A 79 19.39 -10.03 15.43
C TYR A 79 18.31 -11.08 15.74
N CYS A 80 18.18 -12.11 14.89
CA CYS A 80 17.18 -13.17 15.01
C CYS A 80 15.75 -12.63 15.19
N LEU A 81 15.41 -11.61 14.41
CA LEU A 81 14.10 -10.97 14.37
C LEU A 81 13.30 -11.49 13.18
N SER A 82 11.97 -11.52 13.26
CA SER A 82 11.17 -11.74 12.05
C SER A 82 11.31 -10.55 11.10
N THR A 83 10.99 -10.76 9.82
CA THR A 83 10.98 -9.68 8.82
C THR A 83 10.03 -8.54 9.22
N ASP A 84 8.88 -8.86 9.83
CA ASP A 84 7.96 -7.85 10.35
C ASP A 84 8.52 -7.07 11.54
N GLU A 85 9.16 -7.75 12.50
CA GLU A 85 9.81 -7.12 13.65
C GLU A 85 10.91 -6.16 13.15
N ALA A 86 11.77 -6.63 12.24
CA ALA A 86 12.83 -5.83 11.63
C ALA A 86 12.28 -4.63 10.84
N THR A 87 11.22 -4.82 10.05
CA THR A 87 10.61 -3.75 9.25
C THR A 87 10.05 -2.65 10.14
N LEU A 88 9.28 -2.99 11.19
CA LEU A 88 8.72 -2.00 12.12
C LEU A 88 9.82 -1.22 12.85
N LEU A 89 10.87 -1.90 13.29
CA LEU A 89 12.02 -1.27 13.93
C LEU A 89 12.75 -0.34 12.97
N LEU A 90 13.01 -0.76 11.74
CA LEU A 90 13.65 0.09 10.73
C LEU A 90 12.82 1.35 10.46
N ILE A 91 11.49 1.23 10.34
CA ILE A 91 10.59 2.39 10.20
C ILE A 91 10.70 3.32 11.42
N GLN A 92 10.65 2.77 12.64
CA GLN A 92 10.74 3.52 13.89
C GLN A 92 12.04 4.32 14.01
N TYR A 93 13.17 3.71 13.65
CA TYR A 93 14.48 4.35 13.65
C TYR A 93 14.78 5.13 12.36
N LYS A 94 13.79 5.32 11.49
CA LYS A 94 13.90 6.04 10.22
C LYS A 94 15.07 5.51 9.39
N TRP A 95 15.19 4.20 9.30
CA TRP A 95 16.20 3.46 8.55
C TRP A 95 17.66 3.80 8.90
N LYS A 96 17.90 4.46 10.05
CA LYS A 96 19.24 4.73 10.58
C LYS A 96 19.71 3.53 11.39
N THR A 97 20.37 2.59 10.71
CA THR A 97 20.85 1.33 11.29
C THR A 97 21.70 1.57 12.53
N ASP A 98 22.61 2.55 12.53
CA ASP A 98 23.49 2.82 13.67
C ASP A 98 22.71 3.18 14.94
N LYS A 99 21.60 3.93 14.80
CA LYS A 99 20.72 4.28 15.92
C LYS A 99 19.97 3.07 16.46
N PHE A 100 19.48 2.23 15.55
CA PHE A 100 18.83 0.98 15.91
C PHE A 100 19.81 0.06 16.66
N VAL A 101 21.00 -0.18 16.10
CA VAL A 101 22.03 -1.06 16.69
C VAL A 101 22.41 -0.57 18.08
N SER A 102 22.66 0.73 18.25
CA SER A 102 22.98 1.29 19.57
C SER A 102 21.87 1.06 20.59
N ALA A 103 20.60 1.27 20.21
CA ALA A 103 19.47 1.07 21.12
C ALA A 103 19.21 -0.42 21.42
N TYR A 104 19.38 -1.29 20.43
CA TYR A 104 19.17 -2.72 20.58
C TYR A 104 20.25 -3.37 21.47
N LEU A 105 21.51 -2.97 21.31
CA LEU A 105 22.61 -3.46 22.14
C LEU A 105 22.51 -3.00 23.60
N ASP A 106 21.91 -1.82 23.85
CA ASP A 106 21.64 -1.33 25.21
C ASP A 106 20.52 -2.14 25.87
N SER A 107 19.37 -2.30 25.20
CA SER A 107 18.28 -3.15 25.68
C SER A 107 17.41 -3.66 24.53
N PRO A 108 17.49 -4.97 24.18
CA PRO A 108 16.65 -5.56 23.14
C PRO A 108 15.15 -5.42 23.43
N ASP A 109 14.75 -5.63 24.69
CA ASP A 109 13.33 -5.59 25.09
C ASP A 109 12.78 -4.17 25.04
N ALA A 110 13.51 -3.16 25.54
CA ALA A 110 13.08 -1.78 25.45
C ALA A 110 12.99 -1.31 23.99
N CYS A 111 13.94 -1.73 23.15
CA CYS A 111 13.93 -1.45 21.71
C CYS A 111 12.66 -2.00 21.04
N LEU A 112 12.30 -3.26 21.31
CA LEU A 112 11.09 -3.88 20.78
C LEU A 112 9.80 -3.24 21.30
N MET A 113 9.79 -2.79 22.56
CA MET A 113 8.64 -2.08 23.15
C MET A 113 8.39 -0.71 22.50
N THR A 114 9.39 -0.09 21.84
CA THR A 114 9.17 1.18 21.12
C THR A 114 8.13 1.06 19.99
N VAL A 115 8.02 -0.14 19.39
CA VAL A 115 7.01 -0.51 18.39
C VAL A 115 5.92 -1.41 18.99
N GLY A 116 5.90 -1.53 20.32
CA GLY A 116 4.93 -2.28 21.10
C GLY A 116 4.93 -3.79 20.83
N ILE A 117 6.10 -4.37 20.54
CA ILE A 117 6.29 -5.82 20.44
C ILE A 117 6.62 -6.35 21.83
N ASN A 118 5.76 -7.21 22.37
CA ASN A 118 5.95 -7.84 23.67
C ASN A 118 6.39 -9.31 23.52
N LYS A 119 7.69 -9.58 23.65
CA LYS A 119 8.23 -10.94 23.52
C LYS A 119 7.97 -11.83 24.74
N SER A 120 7.70 -11.27 25.91
CA SER A 120 7.41 -12.04 27.14
C SER A 120 6.18 -12.93 26.98
N ILE A 121 5.19 -12.48 26.19
CA ILE A 121 3.97 -13.23 25.89
C ILE A 121 4.26 -14.50 25.08
N LYS A 122 5.26 -14.46 24.17
CA LYS A 122 5.70 -15.63 23.40
C LYS A 122 6.42 -16.67 24.29
N GLN A 123 7.08 -16.25 25.36
CA GLN A 123 7.83 -17.14 26.26
C GLN A 123 6.94 -17.85 27.29
N HIS A 124 5.87 -17.21 27.76
CA HIS A 124 4.90 -17.84 28.67
C HIS A 124 4.09 -18.97 28.02
N LYS A 125 3.93 -19.00 26.68
CA LYS A 125 3.36 -20.16 25.98
C LYS A 125 4.23 -21.43 26.06
N LYS A 126 5.55 -21.30 26.30
CA LYS A 126 6.48 -22.45 26.44
C LYS A 126 6.71 -22.89 27.88
N LYS A 127 6.42 -22.04 28.87
CA LYS A 127 6.54 -22.37 30.29
C LYS A 127 5.15 -22.45 30.91
N LYS A 128 4.47 -23.60 30.71
CA LYS A 128 3.43 -24.05 31.64
C LYS A 128 4.10 -24.31 32.99
N HIS A 129 4.25 -23.28 33.80
CA HIS A 129 4.45 -23.46 35.23
C HIS A 129 3.19 -23.04 35.94
N HIS A 130 2.58 -24.05 36.56
CA HIS A 130 1.53 -23.96 37.55
C HIS A 130 1.75 -22.78 38.50
N HIS A 131 0.88 -21.78 38.43
CA HIS A 131 0.49 -21.03 39.61
C HIS A 131 -1.00 -20.71 39.49
N HIS A 132 -1.71 -21.10 40.55
CA HIS A 132 -3.15 -21.02 40.71
C HIS A 132 -3.72 -19.64 40.36
N SER A 133 -4.52 -19.60 39.30
CA SER A 133 -5.75 -18.82 39.30
C SER A 133 -6.85 -19.77 38.84
N ASP A 134 -7.89 -19.93 39.66
CA ASP A 134 -9.15 -20.55 39.27
C ASP A 134 -9.62 -19.95 37.94
N GLN A 135 -9.44 -20.70 36.85
CA GLN A 135 -10.12 -20.45 35.60
C GLN A 135 -10.75 -21.77 35.19
N SER A 136 -12.08 -21.77 35.34
CA SER A 136 -13.04 -22.62 34.64
C SER A 136 -12.52 -23.05 33.27
N PRO A 137 -12.75 -24.30 32.84
CA PRO A 137 -12.55 -24.65 31.44
C PRO A 137 -13.48 -23.77 30.61
N GLU A 138 -12.97 -23.20 29.52
CA GLU A 138 -13.79 -22.66 28.41
C GLU A 138 -14.58 -21.38 28.72
N SER A 139 -13.94 -20.34 29.28
CA SER A 139 -14.52 -18.99 29.15
C SER A 139 -14.31 -18.48 27.73
N GLU A 140 -15.38 -18.52 26.92
CA GLU A 140 -15.47 -17.89 25.60
C GLU A 140 -14.85 -16.48 25.67
N GLN A 141 -13.70 -16.30 25.01
CA GLN A 141 -13.04 -15.00 24.96
C GLN A 141 -13.86 -14.10 24.04
N MET A 142 -14.42 -13.01 24.57
CA MET A 142 -15.19 -12.07 23.76
C MET A 142 -14.29 -11.01 23.13
N CYS A 143 -14.56 -10.65 21.89
CA CYS A 143 -13.87 -9.56 21.20
C CYS A 143 -14.24 -8.21 21.84
N PRO A 144 -13.28 -7.39 22.28
CA PRO A 144 -13.58 -6.11 22.93
C PRO A 144 -14.12 -5.03 21.98
N ILE A 145 -14.11 -5.29 20.66
CA ILE A 145 -14.62 -4.35 19.64
C ILE A 145 -16.08 -4.64 19.30
N CYS A 146 -16.40 -5.87 18.90
CA CYS A 146 -17.75 -6.25 18.49
C CYS A 146 -18.57 -6.95 19.58
N PHE A 147 -17.95 -7.34 20.70
CA PHE A 147 -18.55 -8.12 21.78
C PHE A 147 -19.10 -9.50 21.34
N CYS A 148 -18.65 -10.03 20.20
CA CYS A 148 -18.92 -11.41 19.79
C CYS A 148 -17.88 -12.37 20.39
N PRO A 149 -18.21 -13.66 20.61
CA PRO A 149 -17.24 -14.70 20.91
C PRO A 149 -16.14 -14.76 19.83
N ILE A 150 -14.89 -14.93 20.24
CA ILE A 150 -13.76 -15.14 19.32
C ILE A 150 -13.60 -16.65 19.12
N GLU A 151 -13.88 -17.12 17.91
CA GLU A 151 -13.60 -18.50 17.53
C GLU A 151 -12.07 -18.73 17.41
N PRO A 152 -11.54 -19.91 17.75
CA PRO A 152 -10.09 -20.16 17.76
C PRO A 152 -9.39 -19.94 16.41
N ASP A 153 -10.10 -20.14 15.31
CA ASP A 153 -9.66 -19.94 13.92
C ASP A 153 -9.85 -18.51 13.42
N GLU A 154 -10.70 -17.72 14.07
CA GLU A 154 -10.93 -16.31 13.79
C GLU A 154 -10.25 -15.39 14.82
N GLU A 155 -9.26 -15.90 15.57
CA GLU A 155 -8.49 -15.12 16.54
C GLU A 155 -7.31 -14.39 15.87
N ALA A 156 -7.28 -13.06 15.99
CA ALA A 156 -6.12 -12.24 15.67
C ALA A 156 -5.38 -11.79 16.94
N VAL A 157 -4.16 -12.30 17.13
CA VAL A 157 -3.27 -11.90 18.23
C VAL A 157 -2.22 -10.90 17.73
N LEU A 158 -2.27 -9.67 18.23
CA LEU A 158 -1.33 -8.63 17.84
C LEU A 158 0.03 -8.75 18.55
N PRO A 159 1.10 -8.10 18.05
CA PRO A 159 2.45 -8.19 18.64
C PRO A 159 2.54 -7.68 20.09
N CYS A 160 1.61 -6.82 20.50
CA CYS A 160 1.49 -6.33 21.88
C CYS A 160 0.85 -7.34 22.83
N GLY A 161 0.20 -8.39 22.31
CA GLY A 161 -0.50 -9.42 23.08
C GLY A 161 -2.01 -9.33 23.07
N HIS A 162 -2.59 -8.19 22.66
CA HIS A 162 -4.03 -8.03 22.60
C HIS A 162 -4.66 -8.93 21.53
N LYS A 163 -5.85 -9.43 21.85
CA LYS A 163 -6.60 -10.39 21.05
C LYS A 163 -7.91 -9.75 20.59
N PHE A 164 -8.24 -9.98 19.33
CA PHE A 164 -9.46 -9.49 18.69
C PHE A 164 -9.98 -10.55 17.72
N GLY A 165 -11.25 -10.45 17.34
CA GLY A 165 -11.74 -11.19 16.17
C GLY A 165 -11.06 -10.71 14.89
N LEU A 166 -10.79 -11.64 13.97
CA LEU A 166 -10.10 -11.37 12.71
C LEU A 166 -10.82 -10.29 11.91
N ASP A 167 -12.14 -10.37 11.80
CA ASP A 167 -12.99 -9.39 11.11
C ASP A 167 -12.85 -7.97 11.67
N CYS A 168 -12.74 -7.84 13.00
CA CYS A 168 -12.55 -6.54 13.63
C CYS A 168 -11.18 -5.93 13.29
N VAL A 169 -10.14 -6.76 13.24
CA VAL A 169 -8.80 -6.31 12.83
C VAL A 169 -8.79 -5.97 11.33
N GLN A 170 -9.46 -6.76 10.50
CA GLN A 170 -9.60 -6.49 9.08
C GLN A 170 -10.30 -5.16 8.82
N LEU A 171 -11.46 -4.95 9.45
CA LEU A 171 -12.22 -3.72 9.34
C LEU A 171 -11.41 -2.52 9.82
N HIS A 172 -10.67 -2.66 10.93
CA HIS A 172 -9.79 -1.61 11.45
C HIS A 172 -8.68 -1.22 10.45
N ILE A 173 -7.99 -2.21 9.87
CA ILE A 173 -6.94 -1.98 8.87
C ILE A 173 -7.52 -1.29 7.63
N ASN A 174 -8.61 -1.83 7.07
CA ASN A 174 -9.24 -1.30 5.86
C ASN A 174 -9.75 0.12 6.09
N THR A 175 -10.40 0.38 7.24
CA THR A 175 -10.90 1.72 7.58
C THR A 175 -9.76 2.73 7.65
N LEU A 176 -8.66 2.40 8.34
CA LEU A 176 -7.53 3.32 8.48
C LEU A 176 -6.78 3.56 7.16
N PHE A 177 -6.61 2.50 6.37
CA PHE A 177 -5.93 2.60 5.08
C PHE A 177 -6.76 3.38 4.05
N MET A 178 -8.04 3.06 3.90
CA MET A 178 -8.92 3.63 2.88
C MET A 178 -9.37 5.06 3.20
N ASN A 179 -9.56 5.42 4.47
CA ASN A 179 -10.00 6.77 4.86
C ASN A 179 -8.89 7.84 4.77
N GLY A 180 -7.79 7.57 4.06
CA GLY A 180 -6.69 8.52 3.88
C GLY A 180 -5.87 8.77 5.16
N SER A 181 -6.18 8.06 6.26
CA SER A 181 -5.30 7.95 7.44
C SER A 181 -4.20 6.91 7.21
N ALA A 182 -3.74 6.81 5.96
CA ALA A 182 -2.78 5.84 5.50
C ALA A 182 -1.41 6.08 6.14
N SER A 183 -1.27 5.58 7.35
CA SER A 183 -0.01 5.48 8.04
C SER A 183 0.65 4.17 7.62
N ILE A 184 1.93 4.24 7.27
CA ILE A 184 2.80 3.08 7.06
C ILE A 184 2.72 2.06 8.21
N THR A 185 2.45 2.54 9.43
CA THR A 185 2.20 1.70 10.61
C THR A 185 0.78 1.86 11.09
N ILE A 186 0.04 0.76 11.19
CA ILE A 186 -1.29 0.71 11.79
C ILE A 186 -1.15 0.28 13.25
N GLY A 187 -1.79 1.02 14.16
CA GLY A 187 -1.74 0.76 15.60
C GLY A 187 -2.75 -0.30 16.05
N CYS A 188 -2.49 -0.88 17.22
CA CYS A 188 -3.42 -1.72 17.95
C CYS A 188 -4.74 -0.96 18.19
N PRO A 189 -5.91 -1.60 18.04
CA PRO A 189 -7.20 -0.98 18.36
C PRO A 189 -7.37 -0.62 19.84
N GLU A 190 -6.63 -1.27 20.74
CA GLU A 190 -6.73 -1.04 22.18
C GLU A 190 -6.27 0.37 22.57
N LYS A 191 -7.06 1.06 23.39
CA LYS A 191 -6.78 2.44 23.78
C LYS A 191 -5.53 2.48 24.68
N GLY A 192 -4.62 3.39 24.37
CA GLY A 192 -3.37 3.55 25.12
C GLY A 192 -2.29 2.49 24.81
N CYS A 193 -2.58 1.54 23.92
CA CYS A 193 -1.58 0.59 23.45
C CYS A 193 -0.71 1.21 22.35
N ASN A 194 0.61 1.07 22.46
CA ASN A 194 1.55 1.50 21.40
C ASN A 194 1.92 0.36 20.42
N GLY A 195 1.28 -0.80 20.55
CA GLY A 195 1.45 -1.93 19.64
C GLY A 195 1.16 -1.56 18.19
N LYS A 196 1.99 -2.03 17.26
CA LYS A 196 1.74 -1.93 15.82
C LYS A 196 1.31 -3.28 15.26
N ILE A 197 0.45 -3.26 14.25
CA ILE A 197 0.10 -4.43 13.46
C ILE A 197 1.27 -4.75 12.52
N PHE A 198 1.58 -6.03 12.35
CA PHE A 198 2.67 -6.45 11.49
C PHE A 198 2.39 -6.14 10.00
N PRO A 199 3.40 -5.69 9.24
CA PRO A 199 3.26 -5.41 7.80
C PRO A 199 2.72 -6.59 6.99
N SER A 200 3.10 -7.83 7.33
CA SER A 200 2.56 -9.04 6.67
C SER A 200 1.04 -9.16 6.81
N MET A 201 0.51 -8.96 8.02
CA MET A 201 -0.93 -8.99 8.29
C MET A 201 -1.66 -7.86 7.56
N ILE A 202 -1.08 -6.65 7.53
CA ILE A 202 -1.64 -5.54 6.74
C ILE A 202 -1.73 -5.92 5.26
N ARG A 203 -0.65 -6.44 4.67
CA ARG A 203 -0.67 -6.91 3.28
C ARG A 203 -1.71 -8.00 3.04
N GLN A 204 -1.82 -8.97 3.94
CA GLN A 204 -2.80 -10.05 3.83
C GLN A 204 -4.23 -9.52 3.81
N VAL A 205 -4.57 -8.63 4.76
CA VAL A 205 -5.91 -8.04 4.86
C VAL A 205 -6.24 -7.17 3.65
N LEU A 206 -5.28 -6.38 3.16
CA LEU A 206 -5.47 -5.56 1.97
C LEU A 206 -5.64 -6.43 0.72
N ALA A 207 -4.89 -7.53 0.59
CA ALA A 207 -5.01 -8.46 -0.54
C ALA A 207 -6.39 -9.14 -0.58
N SER A 208 -6.97 -9.45 0.58
CA SER A 208 -8.29 -10.05 0.71
C SER A 208 -9.43 -9.04 0.80
N TYR A 209 -9.17 -7.74 0.59
CA TYR A 209 -10.19 -6.72 0.68
C TYR A 209 -11.23 -6.85 -0.43
N ILE A 210 -12.51 -6.88 -0.04
CA ILE A 210 -13.65 -7.00 -0.95
C ILE A 210 -14.53 -5.75 -0.78
N PRO A 211 -14.59 -4.86 -1.79
CA PRO A 211 -15.59 -3.80 -1.80
C PRO A 211 -16.99 -4.39 -1.96
N ALA A 212 -17.98 -3.79 -1.30
CA ALA A 212 -19.37 -4.28 -1.30
C ALA A 212 -20.03 -4.33 -2.69
N GLU A 213 -19.49 -3.63 -3.68
CA GLU A 213 -20.12 -3.42 -4.99
C GLU A 213 -19.34 -4.01 -6.18
N SER A 214 -18.24 -4.76 -5.93
CA SER A 214 -17.37 -5.24 -7.00
C SER A 214 -17.64 -6.71 -7.38
N GLY A 215 -17.85 -6.98 -8.67
CA GLY A 215 -18.00 -8.33 -9.23
C GLY A 215 -16.66 -8.99 -9.55
N GLY A 216 -16.64 -10.34 -9.59
CA GLY A 216 -15.55 -11.16 -10.17
C GLY A 216 -14.09 -10.66 -10.01
N ASN A 217 -13.37 -10.60 -11.15
CA ASN A 217 -11.95 -10.26 -11.29
C ASN A 217 -11.58 -8.86 -10.76
N GLU A 218 -12.53 -7.93 -10.72
CA GLU A 218 -12.32 -6.56 -10.22
C GLU A 218 -11.97 -6.55 -8.72
N ARG A 219 -12.50 -7.52 -7.94
CA ARG A 219 -12.20 -7.68 -6.50
C ARG A 219 -10.71 -7.92 -6.25
N SER A 220 -10.11 -8.84 -7.01
CA SER A 220 -8.69 -9.19 -6.88
C SER A 220 -7.78 -8.01 -7.23
N LEU A 221 -8.13 -7.25 -8.28
CA LEU A 221 -7.36 -6.09 -8.71
C LEU A 221 -7.33 -4.96 -7.67
N ILE A 222 -8.43 -4.74 -6.94
CA ILE A 222 -8.50 -3.69 -5.91
C ILE A 222 -7.61 -4.03 -4.72
N GLY A 223 -7.68 -5.27 -4.23
CA GLY A 223 -6.81 -5.72 -3.13
C GLY A 223 -5.32 -5.65 -3.50
N LEU A 224 -4.95 -6.10 -4.70
CA LEU A 224 -3.59 -6.01 -5.20
C LEU A 224 -3.08 -4.56 -5.30
N ARG A 225 -3.91 -3.64 -5.80
CA ARG A 225 -3.58 -2.21 -5.84
C ARG A 225 -3.39 -1.61 -4.44
N ALA A 226 -4.18 -2.03 -3.46
CA ALA A 226 -4.02 -1.59 -2.07
C ALA A 226 -2.70 -2.08 -1.46
N VAL A 227 -2.31 -3.32 -1.75
CA VAL A 227 -1.00 -3.88 -1.36
C VAL A 227 0.15 -3.13 -2.03
N GLU A 228 0.05 -2.85 -3.33
CA GLU A 228 1.02 -2.05 -4.08
C GLU A 228 1.19 -0.66 -3.43
N GLN A 229 0.08 0.01 -3.13
CA GLN A 229 0.09 1.30 -2.43
C GLN A 229 0.75 1.23 -1.06
N TYR A 230 0.46 0.19 -0.27
CA TYR A 230 1.11 -0.02 1.03
C TYR A 230 2.63 -0.20 0.89
N ASN A 231 3.08 -0.96 -0.10
CA ASN A 231 4.51 -1.13 -0.38
C ASN A 231 5.17 0.18 -0.80
N VAL A 232 4.48 1.00 -1.61
CA VAL A 232 4.95 2.35 -1.96
C VAL A 232 5.08 3.23 -0.72
N PHE A 233 4.16 3.16 0.26
CA PHE A 233 4.33 3.90 1.52
C PHE A 233 5.59 3.49 2.30
N ILE A 234 5.98 2.21 2.26
CA ILE A 234 7.23 1.73 2.85
C ILE A 234 8.44 2.31 2.11
N GLN A 235 8.43 2.27 0.78
CA GLN A 235 9.49 2.86 -0.05
C GLN A 235 9.61 4.37 0.18
N ASP A 236 8.48 5.06 0.24
CA ASP A 236 8.44 6.50 0.49
C ASP A 236 9.01 6.82 1.88
N ASN A 237 8.68 6.04 2.91
CA ASN A 237 9.28 6.22 4.23
C ASN A 237 10.80 6.02 4.21
N TYR A 238 11.30 5.05 3.44
CA TYR A 238 12.73 4.83 3.24
C TYR A 238 13.40 6.04 2.55
N ILE A 239 12.84 6.51 1.43
CA ILE A 239 13.35 7.67 0.68
C ILE A 239 13.31 8.93 1.56
N GLU A 240 12.20 9.18 2.26
CA GLU A 240 12.01 10.29 3.19
C GLU A 240 13.04 10.27 4.34
N SER A 241 13.53 9.10 4.73
CA SER A 241 14.55 8.98 5.77
C SER A 241 15.96 9.37 5.28
N GLN A 242 16.18 9.32 3.97
CA GLN A 242 17.45 9.60 3.29
C GLN A 242 17.39 10.86 2.45
N ARG A 243 16.68 11.90 2.92
CA ARG A 243 16.52 13.20 2.22
C ARG A 243 17.83 13.88 1.80
N SER A 244 18.96 13.52 2.42
CA SER A 244 20.27 14.03 2.03
C SER A 244 20.88 13.31 0.83
N LYS A 245 20.28 12.21 0.36
CA LYS A 245 20.79 11.32 -0.70
C LYS A 245 19.73 10.99 -1.75
N LEU A 246 18.45 11.01 -1.40
CA LEU A 246 17.34 10.62 -2.28
C LEU A 246 16.26 11.70 -2.32
N CYS A 247 15.71 11.96 -3.51
CA CYS A 247 14.58 12.86 -3.72
C CYS A 247 13.52 12.29 -4.67
N PHE A 248 12.25 12.60 -4.39
CA PHE A 248 11.10 12.11 -5.14
C PHE A 248 10.92 12.86 -6.45
N CYS A 249 10.50 12.16 -7.49
CA CYS A 249 9.84 12.83 -8.60
C CYS A 249 8.43 13.26 -8.15
N PRO A 250 8.00 14.52 -8.39
CA PRO A 250 6.64 14.96 -8.05
C PRO A 250 5.56 14.37 -8.95
N ASN A 251 5.93 13.72 -10.08
CA ASN A 251 4.99 13.00 -10.91
C ASN A 251 4.56 11.70 -10.19
N PRO A 252 3.28 11.53 -9.81
CA PRO A 252 2.80 10.37 -9.06
C PRO A 252 2.91 9.05 -9.81
N ARG A 253 3.03 9.07 -11.15
CA ARG A 253 3.22 7.88 -12.00
C ARG A 253 4.70 7.59 -12.29
N CYS A 254 5.62 8.37 -11.75
CA CYS A 254 7.04 8.17 -11.98
C CYS A 254 7.61 7.06 -11.07
N ALA A 255 8.26 6.08 -11.67
CA ALA A 255 8.94 5.00 -10.96
C ALA A 255 10.39 5.32 -10.56
N TYR A 256 10.90 6.50 -10.91
CA TYR A 256 12.29 6.89 -10.69
C TYR A 256 12.45 7.81 -9.47
N VAL A 257 13.54 7.61 -8.76
CA VAL A 257 13.99 8.41 -7.62
C VAL A 257 15.38 8.94 -7.96
N ALA A 258 15.61 10.22 -7.73
CA ALA A 258 16.91 10.82 -7.97
C ALA A 258 17.82 10.63 -6.76
N LYS A 259 19.08 10.26 -7.02
CA LYS A 259 20.18 10.21 -6.06
C LYS A 259 20.92 11.55 -6.13
N CYS A 260 20.90 12.27 -5.03
CA CYS A 260 21.52 13.57 -4.87
C CYS A 260 22.84 13.42 -4.11
N GLU A 261 23.97 13.65 -4.80
CA GLU A 261 25.30 13.66 -4.19
C GLU A 261 25.69 15.05 -3.70
N ASP A 262 25.15 16.10 -4.32
CA ASP A 262 25.39 17.51 -3.96
C ASP A 262 24.07 18.23 -3.64
N LEU A 263 23.86 18.50 -2.36
CA LEU A 263 22.66 19.17 -1.84
C LEU A 263 22.55 20.65 -2.24
N LEU A 264 23.59 21.24 -2.84
CA LEU A 264 23.58 22.63 -3.32
C LEU A 264 23.03 22.79 -4.73
N ARG A 265 22.89 21.67 -5.47
CA ARG A 265 22.25 21.65 -6.78
C ARG A 265 20.81 21.19 -6.62
N HIS A 266 19.90 22.04 -7.04
CA HIS A 266 18.49 21.88 -6.70
C HIS A 266 17.66 21.51 -7.93
N ASP A 267 18.10 21.83 -9.14
CA ASP A 267 17.35 21.65 -10.38
C ASP A 267 17.50 20.22 -10.93
N VAL A 268 16.63 19.32 -10.48
CA VAL A 268 16.57 17.95 -10.97
C VAL A 268 15.66 17.88 -12.19
N ARG A 269 16.13 17.30 -13.29
CA ARG A 269 15.28 16.86 -14.41
C ARG A 269 15.15 15.35 -14.36
N CYS A 270 13.99 14.86 -13.93
CA CYS A 270 13.72 13.43 -13.91
C CYS A 270 13.76 12.83 -15.33
N ILE A 271 14.05 11.54 -15.42
CA ILE A 271 13.96 10.75 -16.65
C ILE A 271 12.55 10.84 -17.25
N CYS A 272 11.50 10.98 -16.42
CA CYS A 272 10.14 11.17 -16.93
C CYS A 272 9.86 12.58 -17.51
N GLY A 273 10.89 13.40 -17.74
CA GLY A 273 10.79 14.77 -18.27
C GLY A 273 10.47 15.86 -17.23
N GLN A 274 10.03 15.49 -16.03
CA GLN A 274 9.61 16.44 -15.00
C GLN A 274 10.82 17.16 -14.39
N SER A 275 10.82 18.50 -14.43
CA SER A 275 11.82 19.32 -13.76
C SER A 275 11.30 19.82 -12.42
N TYR A 276 12.11 19.73 -11.36
CA TYR A 276 11.71 20.14 -10.02
C TYR A 276 12.91 20.52 -9.15
N TRP A 277 12.64 21.22 -8.05
CA TRP A 277 13.67 21.56 -7.06
C TRP A 277 13.78 20.48 -5.98
N ALA A 278 14.96 19.88 -5.81
CA ALA A 278 15.22 18.82 -4.84
C ALA A 278 14.79 19.22 -3.41
N LEU A 279 15.04 20.46 -2.98
CA LEU A 279 14.63 20.97 -1.67
C LEU A 279 13.12 21.12 -1.49
N LEU A 280 12.35 21.35 -2.57
CA LEU A 280 10.89 21.41 -2.50
C LEU A 280 10.25 20.01 -2.57
N SER A 281 10.85 19.09 -3.33
CA SER A 281 10.41 17.68 -3.40
C SER A 281 10.57 16.95 -2.06
N VAL A 282 11.59 17.29 -1.27
CA VAL A 282 11.80 16.79 0.10
C VAL A 282 10.60 17.02 1.04
N CYS A 283 9.76 18.02 0.73
CA CYS A 283 8.58 18.42 1.50
C CYS A 283 7.25 17.93 0.90
N LEU A 284 7.23 17.44 -0.34
CA LEU A 284 6.01 17.12 -1.09
C LEU A 284 6.06 15.67 -1.57
N ASN A 285 5.77 14.72 -0.67
CA ASN A 285 5.44 13.36 -1.09
C ASN A 285 4.17 13.44 -1.97
N PRO A 286 4.23 13.08 -3.26
CA PRO A 286 3.10 13.24 -4.18
C PRO A 286 1.85 12.46 -3.75
N GLN A 287 2.00 11.34 -3.02
CA GLN A 287 0.87 10.59 -2.48
C GLN A 287 0.16 11.32 -1.33
N LYS A 288 0.86 12.18 -0.59
CA LYS A 288 0.26 13.03 0.47
C LYS A 288 -0.43 14.28 -0.11
N VAL A 289 -0.05 14.71 -1.32
CA VAL A 289 -0.62 15.89 -2.00
C VAL A 289 -1.95 15.57 -2.68
N LEU A 290 -2.15 14.33 -3.15
CA LEU A 290 -3.40 13.86 -3.77
C LEU A 290 -4.63 13.91 -2.86
N GLY A 291 -4.46 14.03 -1.53
CA GLY A 291 -5.53 14.18 -0.55
C GLY A 291 -5.90 15.63 -0.16
N LEU A 292 -5.19 16.63 -0.69
CA LEU A 292 -5.42 18.04 -0.36
C LEU A 292 -5.96 18.78 -1.58
N ARG A 293 -7.18 19.34 -1.46
CA ARG A 293 -7.77 20.22 -2.47
C ARG A 293 -6.76 21.30 -2.88
N PHE A 294 -6.55 21.46 -4.18
CA PHE A 294 -5.58 22.37 -4.83
C PHE A 294 -5.59 23.84 -4.34
N GLY A 295 -6.60 24.28 -3.57
CA GLY A 295 -6.75 25.65 -3.07
C GLY A 295 -5.92 26.06 -1.85
N HIS A 296 -5.21 25.15 -1.18
CA HIS A 296 -4.45 25.49 0.05
C HIS A 296 -2.92 25.59 -0.12
N PHE A 297 -2.38 25.41 -1.33
CA PHE A 297 -0.93 25.47 -1.56
C PHE A 297 -0.37 26.88 -1.77
N PHE A 298 -1.19 27.84 -2.23
CA PHE A 298 -0.75 29.20 -2.52
C PHE A 298 -0.17 29.97 -1.32
N PRO A 299 -0.74 29.89 -0.09
CA PRO A 299 -0.23 30.66 1.05
C PRO A 299 1.11 30.15 1.59
N LEU A 300 1.37 28.84 1.50
CA LEU A 300 2.57 28.21 2.08
C LEU A 300 3.82 28.49 1.24
N VAL A 301 3.72 28.41 -0.09
CA VAL A 301 4.82 28.74 -1.01
C VAL A 301 5.21 30.22 -0.86
N HIS A 302 4.22 31.11 -0.73
CA HIS A 302 4.44 32.54 -0.51
C HIS A 302 5.01 32.86 0.88
N HIS A 303 4.60 32.13 1.93
CA HIS A 303 5.12 32.31 3.28
C HIS A 303 6.59 31.87 3.39
N PHE A 304 6.95 30.75 2.75
CA PHE A 304 8.33 30.30 2.65
C PHE A 304 9.19 31.23 1.78
N ALA A 305 8.70 31.69 0.62
CA ALA A 305 9.44 32.63 -0.22
C ALA A 305 9.72 33.98 0.47
N ARG A 306 8.77 34.49 1.26
CA ARG A 306 8.92 35.71 2.07
C ARG A 306 9.89 35.54 3.23
N ARG A 307 9.93 34.37 3.87
CA ARG A 307 10.82 34.08 5.00
C ARG A 307 12.30 33.96 4.60
N TRP A 308 12.58 33.66 3.33
CA TRP A 308 13.94 33.46 2.80
C TRP A 308 14.34 34.48 1.72
N ASN A 309 13.57 35.57 1.56
CA ASN A 309 13.82 36.67 0.62
C ASN A 309 14.08 36.24 -0.83
N MET A 310 13.34 35.23 -1.31
CA MET A 310 13.47 34.71 -2.67
C MET A 310 12.44 35.35 -3.61
N ARG A 311 12.86 35.73 -4.83
CA ARG A 311 11.95 36.19 -5.90
C ARG A 311 11.19 34.99 -6.49
N ILE A 312 9.86 35.07 -6.47
CA ILE A 312 8.97 34.14 -7.18
C ILE A 312 8.96 34.53 -8.67
N PRO A 313 9.34 33.64 -9.62
CA PRO A 313 9.22 33.93 -11.05
C PRO A 313 7.75 33.93 -11.48
N ARG A 314 7.38 34.85 -12.39
CA ARG A 314 6.02 35.07 -12.94
C ARG A 314 5.40 33.90 -13.71
N ALA A 315 6.03 32.73 -13.79
CA ALA A 315 5.55 31.61 -14.59
C ALA A 315 4.49 30.73 -13.90
N VAL A 316 3.89 31.20 -12.79
CA VAL A 316 2.82 30.49 -12.05
C VAL A 316 1.55 31.37 -11.95
N GLU A 317 1.33 32.20 -12.96
CA GLU A 317 0.09 32.96 -13.16
C GLU A 317 -0.55 32.59 -14.51
N THR A 318 -0.77 31.30 -14.75
CA THR A 318 -1.80 30.78 -15.69
C THR A 318 -2.19 29.39 -15.25
#